data_AF-A0A3D4T0F9-F1
#
_entry.id   AF-A0A3D4T0F9-F1
#
_cell.length_a   1.000
_cell.length_b   1.000
_cell.length_c   1.000
_cell.angle_alpha   90.00
_cell.angle_beta   90.00
_cell.angle_gamma   90.00
#
_symmetry.space_group_name_H-M   'P 1'
#
loop_
_entity.id
_entity.type
_entity.pdbx_description
1 polymer ?
#
loop_
_entity_poly.entity_id
_entity_poly.type
_entity_poly.pdbx_seq_one_letter_code
_entity_poly.pdbx_strand_id
1 'polypeptide(L)'
;MTDRTDGTGGTGGTGRNRKTGSGRLGRPHPEWGDNVIEGDFGAASRRRAGRRRAERDRQEAEQRQEQASRQVASRTRRRETRRSEASGKEGWAAELVLRSVSAGADTGRMSRGLTYYRDGAVFQLSAELGQVNALVRGSQLEPFEVQMRWRPLSPHQVSYVTGEITEHPDNLRLLLAGRAPQDAVSAVLFRESDFMDSWCTCPDHGVVCKHRIAVAHELGVCFTRDPAEFLSWRGLDPEALIAATTAGASGGDGAAAPVGASGVGGADAAGGAGGDATVVPDHRYTPTEFWGDPDRIPQWDPLVPEPGLELGDHSARDTAVRAVSWNTVDQLNVLSQLEDCYDIFTGRDSDGPTVSDGRDRSDRHD
;
A
#
# COMPACT_ATOMS: atom_id res chain seq x y z
N MET A 1 27.23 33.03 -54.43
CA MET A 1 27.08 33.84 -55.66
C MET A 1 25.88 33.29 -56.40
N THR A 2 24.86 34.14 -56.51
CA THR A 2 23.46 33.84 -56.82
C THR A 2 23.26 33.41 -58.27
N ASP A 3 22.47 32.35 -58.47
CA ASP A 3 22.05 31.88 -59.78
C ASP A 3 20.51 31.76 -59.87
N ARG A 4 20.00 32.26 -61.00
CA ARG A 4 18.80 31.88 -61.77
C ARG A 4 17.41 31.90 -61.12
N THR A 5 16.57 32.90 -61.44
CA THR A 5 15.68 33.10 -62.63
C THR A 5 14.28 32.51 -62.44
N ASP A 6 13.31 33.40 -62.20
CA ASP A 6 11.88 33.15 -62.35
C ASP A 6 11.46 33.27 -63.82
N GLY A 7 10.82 32.23 -64.33
CA GLY A 7 10.26 32.13 -65.67
C GLY A 7 8.73 32.01 -65.64
N THR A 8 8.11 32.79 -66.51
CA THR A 8 6.68 32.95 -66.79
C THR A 8 6.05 31.80 -67.59
N GLY A 9 4.72 31.66 -67.47
CA GLY A 9 3.82 30.88 -68.36
C GLY A 9 2.92 29.92 -67.58
N GLY A 10 1.60 29.84 -67.74
CA GLY A 10 0.70 30.29 -68.79
C GLY A 10 -0.30 29.17 -69.12
N THR A 11 -1.57 29.37 -68.76
CA THR A 11 -2.82 28.88 -69.40
C THR A 11 -3.22 27.39 -69.39
N GLY A 12 -4.51 27.17 -69.03
CA GLY A 12 -5.44 26.37 -69.84
C GLY A 12 -5.93 25.04 -69.25
N GLY A 13 -7.22 24.94 -68.90
CA GLY A 13 -7.85 23.65 -68.55
C GLY A 13 -9.28 23.77 -67.98
N THR A 14 -10.22 24.22 -68.80
CA THR A 14 -11.67 24.18 -68.56
C THR A 14 -12.24 22.77 -68.76
N GLY A 15 -13.28 22.39 -68.02
CA GLY A 15 -14.08 21.21 -68.39
C GLY A 15 -14.96 20.62 -67.30
N ARG A 16 -16.04 21.32 -66.90
CA ARG A 16 -17.18 20.71 -66.20
C ARG A 16 -17.90 19.77 -67.17
N ASN A 17 -18.29 18.59 -66.72
CA ASN A 17 -19.33 17.84 -67.42
C ASN A 17 -20.37 17.29 -66.42
N ARG A 18 -21.50 17.99 -66.33
CA ARG A 18 -22.74 17.49 -65.74
C ARG A 18 -23.49 16.76 -66.85
N LYS A 19 -23.71 15.46 -66.71
CA LYS A 19 -24.68 14.73 -67.52
C LYS A 19 -26.04 14.74 -66.82
N THR A 20 -26.97 15.50 -67.37
CA THR A 20 -28.41 15.43 -67.08
C THR A 20 -29.04 14.44 -68.04
N GLY A 21 -29.53 13.31 -67.53
CA GLY A 21 -30.37 12.37 -68.25
C GLY A 21 -31.81 12.47 -67.75
N SER A 22 -32.70 13.00 -68.58
CA SER A 22 -34.15 12.98 -68.37
C SER A 22 -34.72 11.63 -68.83
N GLY A 23 -35.34 10.89 -67.90
CA GLY A 23 -35.99 9.60 -68.19
C GLY A 23 -37.36 9.53 -67.51
N ARG A 24 -38.40 9.62 -68.35
CA ARG A 24 -39.83 9.27 -68.22
C ARG A 24 -40.33 8.77 -66.85
N LEU A 25 -41.38 9.45 -66.35
CA LEU A 25 -42.28 9.01 -65.28
C LEU A 25 -42.98 7.70 -65.68
N GLY A 26 -42.44 6.57 -65.23
CA GLY A 26 -43.15 5.29 -65.14
C GLY A 26 -43.98 5.26 -63.85
N ARG A 27 -45.22 4.76 -63.94
CA ARG A 27 -46.08 4.54 -62.77
C ARG A 27 -45.46 3.44 -61.89
N PRO A 28 -45.31 3.63 -60.56
CA PRO A 28 -44.71 2.61 -59.72
C PRO A 28 -45.69 1.45 -59.52
N HIS A 29 -45.23 0.24 -59.87
CA HIS A 29 -45.81 -1.03 -59.45
C HIS A 29 -45.01 -1.48 -58.21
N PRO A 30 -45.63 -1.68 -57.04
CA PRO A 30 -44.89 -2.07 -55.84
C PRO A 30 -44.60 -3.57 -55.92
N GLU A 31 -43.35 -3.92 -56.21
CA GLU A 31 -42.85 -5.28 -56.08
C GLU A 31 -42.00 -5.33 -54.81
N TRP A 32 -42.44 -6.17 -53.87
CA TRP A 32 -41.83 -6.30 -52.55
C TRP A 32 -40.49 -7.03 -52.71
N GLY A 33 -39.37 -6.31 -52.58
CA GLY A 33 -38.04 -6.93 -52.63
C GLY A 33 -36.83 -6.00 -52.57
N ASP A 34 -36.92 -4.78 -53.09
CA ASP A 34 -35.73 -3.94 -53.36
C ASP A 34 -35.40 -2.86 -52.32
N ASN A 35 -35.64 -3.10 -51.03
CA ASN A 35 -35.30 -2.16 -49.95
C ASN A 35 -34.35 -2.76 -48.90
N VAL A 36 -33.25 -3.39 -49.33
CA VAL A 36 -32.14 -3.69 -48.40
C VAL A 36 -31.15 -2.53 -48.44
N ILE A 37 -31.32 -1.59 -47.53
CA ILE A 37 -30.27 -0.63 -47.19
C ILE A 37 -29.27 -1.39 -46.29
N GLU A 38 -28.12 -1.79 -46.83
CA GLU A 38 -26.96 -2.16 -45.99
C GLU A 38 -26.44 -0.91 -45.30
N GLY A 39 -27.04 -0.58 -44.15
CA GLY A 39 -26.48 0.39 -43.22
C GLY A 39 -25.33 -0.26 -42.44
N ASP A 40 -24.12 0.31 -42.49
CA ASP A 40 -23.13 0.04 -41.45
C ASP A 40 -23.67 0.62 -40.14
N PHE A 41 -24.36 -0.23 -39.36
CA PHE A 41 -24.87 0.08 -38.04
C PHE A 41 -23.72 0.14 -37.03
N GLY A 42 -22.86 1.15 -37.18
CA GLY A 42 -21.96 1.63 -36.15
C GLY A 42 -20.90 0.65 -35.69
N ALA A 43 -20.49 -0.33 -36.50
CA ALA A 43 -19.37 -1.22 -36.14
C ALA A 43 -18.07 -0.40 -35.97
N ALA A 44 -17.84 0.58 -36.83
CA ALA A 44 -16.73 1.52 -36.73
C ALA A 44 -16.86 2.46 -35.51
N SER A 45 -18.08 2.90 -35.19
CA SER A 45 -18.38 3.76 -34.03
C SER A 45 -18.14 3.04 -32.71
N ARG A 46 -18.63 1.80 -32.57
CA ARG A 46 -18.43 0.95 -31.39
C ARG A 46 -16.95 0.60 -31.19
N ARG A 47 -16.21 0.31 -32.26
CA ARG A 47 -14.75 0.11 -32.20
C ARG A 47 -13.99 1.37 -31.79
N ARG A 48 -14.42 2.56 -32.23
CA ARG A 48 -13.84 3.85 -31.81
C ARG A 48 -14.17 4.19 -30.35
N ALA A 49 -15.40 3.91 -29.89
CA ALA A 49 -15.80 4.10 -28.50
C ALA A 49 -15.04 3.15 -27.56
N GLY A 50 -14.86 1.88 -27.96
CA GLY A 50 -14.04 0.90 -27.24
C GLY A 50 -12.58 1.32 -27.13
N ARG A 51 -11.98 1.82 -28.22
CA ARG A 51 -10.62 2.38 -28.20
C ARG A 51 -10.50 3.57 -27.25
N ARG A 52 -11.48 4.49 -27.27
CA ARG A 52 -11.50 5.67 -26.36
C ARG A 52 -11.67 5.30 -24.89
N ARG A 53 -12.41 4.22 -24.58
CA ARG A 53 -12.54 3.71 -23.21
C ARG A 53 -11.25 3.05 -22.75
N ALA A 54 -10.66 2.17 -23.55
CA ALA A 54 -9.38 1.54 -23.25
C ALA A 54 -8.23 2.56 -23.10
N GLU A 55 -8.26 3.65 -23.85
CA GLU A 55 -7.28 4.74 -23.74
C GLU A 55 -7.47 5.57 -22.47
N ARG A 56 -8.72 5.78 -22.03
CA ARG A 56 -9.02 6.41 -20.74
C ARG A 56 -8.57 5.54 -19.57
N ASP A 57 -8.85 4.24 -19.64
CA ASP A 57 -8.47 3.28 -18.59
C ASP A 57 -6.94 3.17 -18.45
N ARG A 58 -6.20 3.22 -19.58
CA ARG A 58 -4.73 3.34 -19.55
C ARG A 58 -4.25 4.64 -18.92
N GLN A 59 -4.84 5.78 -19.31
CA GLN A 59 -4.48 7.07 -18.74
C GLN A 59 -4.75 7.15 -17.24
N GLU A 60 -5.85 6.54 -16.77
CA GLU A 60 -6.16 6.45 -15.34
C GLU A 60 -5.19 5.53 -14.59
N ALA A 61 -4.78 4.40 -15.19
CA ALA A 61 -3.78 3.50 -14.61
C ALA A 61 -2.40 4.18 -14.52
N GLU A 62 -1.98 4.87 -15.57
CA GLU A 62 -0.74 5.67 -15.61
C GLU A 62 -0.77 6.79 -14.55
N GLN A 63 -1.89 7.50 -14.40
CA GLN A 63 -2.05 8.52 -13.38
C GLN A 63 -2.00 7.95 -11.96
N ARG A 64 -2.60 6.78 -11.69
CA ARG A 64 -2.52 6.12 -10.38
C ARG A 64 -1.09 5.68 -10.08
N GLN A 65 -0.40 5.11 -11.07
CA GLN A 65 1.00 4.70 -10.93
C GLN A 65 1.91 5.92 -10.68
N GLU A 66 1.65 7.04 -11.34
CA GLU A 66 2.40 8.27 -11.14
C GLU A 66 2.07 8.95 -9.78
N GLN A 67 0.83 8.87 -9.31
CA GLN A 67 0.49 9.34 -7.97
C GLN A 67 1.15 8.48 -6.88
N ALA A 68 1.15 7.15 -7.04
CA ALA A 68 1.84 6.24 -6.14
C ALA A 68 3.36 6.49 -6.14
N SER A 69 3.98 6.68 -7.31
CA SER A 69 5.41 7.00 -7.41
C SER A 69 5.76 8.36 -6.80
N ARG A 70 4.88 9.37 -6.94
CA ARG A 70 5.01 10.67 -6.27
C ARG A 70 4.87 10.58 -4.76
N GLN A 71 3.97 9.74 -4.24
CA GLN A 71 3.84 9.49 -2.80
C GLN A 71 5.06 8.75 -2.23
N VAL A 72 5.59 7.76 -2.94
CA VAL A 72 6.83 7.10 -2.57
C VAL A 72 7.99 8.09 -2.62
N ALA A 73 8.11 8.90 -3.68
CA ALA A 73 9.15 9.91 -3.81
C ALA A 73 9.05 11.01 -2.75
N SER A 74 7.85 11.41 -2.33
CA SER A 74 7.67 12.38 -1.24
C SER A 74 8.04 11.79 0.12
N ARG A 75 7.73 10.51 0.37
CA ARG A 75 8.22 9.76 1.54
C ARG A 75 9.74 9.64 1.54
N THR A 76 10.35 9.31 0.39
CA THR A 76 11.82 9.21 0.22
C THR A 76 12.49 10.57 0.42
N ARG A 77 11.99 11.65 -0.19
CA ARG A 77 12.54 13.01 0.02
C ARG A 77 12.39 13.47 1.47
N ARG A 78 11.25 13.20 2.10
CA ARG A 78 11.03 13.48 3.52
C ARG A 78 12.03 12.71 4.39
N ARG A 79 12.33 11.45 4.04
CA ARG A 79 13.35 10.62 4.69
C ARG A 79 14.76 11.17 4.49
N GLU A 80 15.11 11.58 3.26
CA GLU A 80 16.41 12.21 2.93
C GLU A 80 16.63 13.54 3.67
N THR A 81 15.64 14.45 3.67
CA THR A 81 15.74 15.72 4.41
C THR A 81 15.83 15.50 5.92
N ARG A 82 15.15 14.48 6.45
CA ARG A 82 15.19 14.14 7.89
C ARG A 82 16.50 13.47 8.29
N ARG A 83 17.14 12.78 7.36
CA ARG A 83 18.43 12.13 7.55
C ARG A 83 19.58 13.12 7.66
N SER A 84 19.51 14.24 6.95
CA SER A 84 20.45 15.35 7.14
C SER A 84 20.29 16.05 8.50
N GLU A 85 19.09 16.05 9.09
CA GLU A 85 18.83 16.68 10.39
C GLU A 85 19.30 15.80 11.58
N ALA A 86 19.25 14.47 11.46
CA ALA A 86 19.68 13.53 12.50
C ALA A 86 21.20 13.37 12.63
N SER A 87 22.01 13.99 11.76
CA SER A 87 23.47 13.83 11.71
C SER A 87 24.23 14.49 12.89
N GLY A 88 23.54 15.04 13.89
CA GLY A 88 24.13 15.89 14.93
C GLY A 88 24.75 15.17 16.15
N LYS A 89 24.36 13.92 16.45
CA LYS A 89 24.93 13.00 17.47
C LYS A 89 24.08 11.72 17.44
N GLU A 90 24.68 10.55 17.20
CA GLU A 90 23.95 9.28 17.25
C GLU A 90 23.41 9.06 18.68
N GLY A 91 22.11 8.81 18.81
CA GLY A 91 21.47 8.61 20.12
C GLY A 91 21.96 7.34 20.82
N TRP A 92 21.77 7.26 22.14
CA TRP A 92 22.22 6.13 22.97
C TRP A 92 21.75 4.77 22.42
N ALA A 93 20.48 4.66 22.03
CA ALA A 93 19.92 3.45 21.44
C ALA A 93 20.55 3.12 20.07
N ALA A 94 20.84 4.14 19.25
CA ALA A 94 21.47 3.97 17.95
C ALA A 94 22.89 3.39 18.07
N GLU A 95 23.65 3.89 19.03
CA GLU A 95 25.00 3.40 19.32
C GLU A 95 24.96 1.94 19.75
N LEU A 96 24.04 1.58 20.66
CA LEU A 96 23.87 0.19 21.11
C LEU A 96 23.44 -0.74 19.98
N VAL A 97 22.50 -0.32 19.11
CA VAL A 97 22.11 -1.11 17.92
C VAL A 97 23.33 -1.39 17.06
N LEU A 98 24.10 -0.36 16.72
CA LEU A 98 25.27 -0.50 15.86
C LEU A 98 26.32 -1.40 16.52
N ARG A 99 26.58 -1.23 17.82
CA ARG A 99 27.55 -2.05 18.56
C ARG A 99 27.14 -3.52 18.63
N SER A 100 25.86 -3.77 18.91
CA SER A 100 25.29 -5.13 18.95
C SER A 100 25.48 -5.88 17.63
N VAL A 101 25.22 -5.19 16.50
CA VAL A 101 25.30 -5.81 15.17
C VAL A 101 26.75 -5.87 14.67
N SER A 102 27.59 -4.90 14.99
CA SER A 102 28.95 -4.80 14.42
C SER A 102 29.98 -5.73 15.04
N ALA A 103 29.69 -6.37 16.18
CA ALA A 103 30.62 -7.26 16.88
C ALA A 103 31.20 -8.39 15.98
N GLY A 104 30.47 -8.82 14.94
CA GLY A 104 30.90 -9.85 13.99
C GLY A 104 31.40 -9.35 12.63
N ALA A 105 31.57 -8.04 12.43
CA ALA A 105 31.94 -7.45 11.15
C ALA A 105 33.39 -6.94 11.13
N ASP A 106 34.12 -7.24 10.06
CA ASP A 106 35.43 -6.64 9.80
C ASP A 106 35.32 -5.17 9.36
N THR A 107 36.42 -4.43 9.45
CA THR A 107 36.49 -3.00 9.09
C THR A 107 36.07 -2.71 7.64
N GLY A 108 36.32 -3.66 6.72
CA GLY A 108 35.91 -3.56 5.33
C GLY A 108 34.39 -3.69 5.15
N ARG A 109 33.75 -4.61 5.88
CA ARG A 109 32.29 -4.72 5.91
C ARG A 109 31.62 -3.54 6.60
N MET A 110 32.23 -3.02 7.67
CA MET A 110 31.76 -1.81 8.37
C MET A 110 31.76 -0.58 7.45
N SER A 111 32.89 -0.31 6.80
CA SER A 111 33.00 0.84 5.88
C SER A 111 32.03 0.75 4.71
N ARG A 112 31.93 -0.41 4.06
CA ARG A 112 30.96 -0.63 2.98
C ARG A 112 29.51 -0.53 3.45
N GLY A 113 29.20 -1.02 4.65
CA GLY A 113 27.87 -0.91 5.23
C GLY A 113 27.47 0.54 5.47
N LEU A 114 28.38 1.35 6.00
CA LEU A 114 28.19 2.78 6.15
C LEU A 114 27.98 3.48 4.80
N THR A 115 28.72 3.09 3.75
CA THR A 115 28.49 3.58 2.38
C THR A 115 27.10 3.22 1.86
N TYR A 116 26.67 1.96 1.99
CA TYR A 116 25.34 1.52 1.55
C TYR A 116 24.23 2.26 2.27
N TYR A 117 24.38 2.45 3.58
CA TYR A 117 23.52 3.34 4.33
C TYR A 117 23.53 4.71 3.66
N ARG A 118 24.67 5.42 3.59
CA ARG A 118 24.79 6.79 3.04
C ARG A 118 24.15 6.95 1.65
N ASP A 119 24.31 5.97 0.78
CA ASP A 119 23.75 5.95 -0.58
C ASP A 119 22.24 5.70 -0.63
N GLY A 120 21.58 5.49 0.52
CA GLY A 120 20.14 5.25 0.60
C GLY A 120 19.75 3.85 0.10
N ALA A 121 20.66 2.88 0.20
CA ALA A 121 20.39 1.51 -0.26
C ALA A 121 19.26 0.83 0.54
N VAL A 122 19.05 1.22 1.81
CA VAL A 122 17.94 0.74 2.64
C VAL A 122 16.70 1.57 2.33
N PHE A 123 15.84 1.09 1.43
CA PHE A 123 14.67 1.85 1.01
C PHE A 123 13.39 1.47 1.75
N GLN A 124 13.36 0.30 2.40
CA GLN A 124 12.25 -0.15 3.24
C GLN A 124 12.78 -0.73 4.55
N LEU A 125 12.21 -0.30 5.67
CA LEU A 125 12.55 -0.78 7.00
C LEU A 125 11.26 -0.78 7.85
N SER A 126 10.96 -1.91 8.47
CA SER A 126 9.92 -2.08 9.48
C SER A 126 10.58 -2.54 10.77
N ALA A 127 10.19 -1.95 11.89
CA ALA A 127 10.62 -2.32 13.23
C ALA A 127 9.38 -2.72 14.04
N GLU A 128 9.37 -3.97 14.47
CA GLU A 128 8.33 -4.58 15.31
C GLU A 128 8.98 -5.09 16.60
N LEU A 129 8.20 -5.54 17.58
CA LEU A 129 8.70 -5.92 18.91
C LEU A 129 9.96 -6.79 18.88
N GLY A 130 11.13 -6.18 19.14
CA GLY A 130 12.44 -6.84 19.08
C GLY A 130 12.88 -7.34 17.69
N GLN A 131 12.16 -7.03 16.61
CA GLN A 131 12.48 -7.51 15.26
C GLN A 131 12.59 -6.34 14.28
N VAL A 132 13.48 -6.50 13.30
CA VAL A 132 13.62 -5.55 12.19
C VAL A 132 13.66 -6.31 10.89
N ASN A 133 12.82 -5.89 9.94
CA ASN A 133 12.80 -6.39 8.58
C ASN A 133 13.12 -5.22 7.64
N ALA A 134 13.99 -5.44 6.65
CA ALA A 134 14.39 -4.40 5.72
C ALA A 134 14.67 -4.94 4.32
N LEU A 135 14.47 -4.08 3.32
CA LEU A 135 14.86 -4.32 1.94
C LEU A 135 16.03 -3.41 1.56
N VAL A 136 17.10 -4.03 1.08
CA VAL A 136 18.36 -3.35 0.75
C VAL A 136 18.68 -3.53 -0.71
N ARG A 137 18.83 -2.42 -1.43
CA ARG A 137 19.27 -2.41 -2.83
C ARG A 137 20.70 -2.94 -2.91
N GLY A 138 20.91 -3.87 -3.83
CA GLY A 138 22.19 -4.50 -4.08
C GLY A 138 22.66 -4.37 -5.52
N SER A 139 23.59 -5.24 -5.91
CA SER A 139 24.08 -5.36 -7.29
C SER A 139 23.09 -6.06 -8.24
N GLN A 140 22.11 -6.77 -7.70
CA GLN A 140 21.08 -7.49 -8.45
C GLN A 140 19.77 -6.67 -8.50
N LEU A 141 18.88 -7.04 -9.42
CA LEU A 141 17.59 -6.37 -9.61
C LEU A 141 16.67 -6.52 -8.39
N GLU A 142 16.64 -7.72 -7.81
CA GLU A 142 15.83 -8.01 -6.63
C GLU A 142 16.51 -7.55 -5.34
N PRO A 143 15.87 -6.73 -4.51
CA PRO A 143 16.47 -6.26 -3.26
C PRO A 143 16.79 -7.43 -2.33
N PHE A 144 17.85 -7.28 -1.54
CA PHE A 144 18.17 -8.24 -0.49
C PHE A 144 17.24 -8.02 0.70
N GLU A 145 16.69 -9.11 1.22
CA GLU A 145 15.95 -9.12 2.47
C GLU A 145 16.95 -9.20 3.62
N VAL A 146 16.73 -8.39 4.65
CA VAL A 146 17.50 -8.39 5.89
C VAL A 146 16.52 -8.53 7.05
N GLN A 147 16.74 -9.52 7.89
CA GLN A 147 16.03 -9.69 9.14
C GLN A 147 17.02 -9.66 10.31
N MET A 148 16.65 -8.99 11.38
CA MET A 148 17.45 -8.94 12.61
C MET A 148 16.53 -9.08 13.81
N ARG A 149 17.00 -9.81 14.82
CA ARG A 149 16.20 -10.13 16.00
C ARG A 149 16.98 -9.83 17.26
N TRP A 150 16.29 -9.19 18.19
CA TRP A 150 16.71 -8.92 19.54
C TRP A 150 15.71 -9.54 20.50
N ARG A 151 16.20 -9.95 21.66
CA ARG A 151 15.37 -10.52 22.72
C ARG A 151 14.36 -9.47 23.20
N PRO A 152 13.05 -9.73 23.11
CA PRO A 152 12.04 -8.88 23.73
C PRO A 152 12.24 -8.85 25.24
N LEU A 153 11.83 -7.76 25.88
CA LEU A 153 11.81 -7.69 27.34
C LEU A 153 10.78 -8.69 27.88
N SER A 154 11.15 -9.41 28.93
CA SER A 154 10.18 -10.22 29.70
C SER A 154 9.17 -9.31 30.42
N PRO A 155 7.99 -9.81 30.79
CA PRO A 155 7.00 -9.03 31.54
C PRO A 155 7.57 -8.40 32.82
N HIS A 156 8.42 -9.13 33.55
CA HIS A 156 9.08 -8.60 34.75
C HIS A 156 10.04 -7.44 34.45
N GLN A 157 10.79 -7.51 33.34
CA GLN A 157 11.67 -6.42 32.93
C GLN A 157 10.88 -5.19 32.46
N VAL A 158 9.77 -5.40 31.75
CA VAL A 158 8.84 -4.33 31.36
C VAL A 158 8.28 -3.64 32.60
N SER A 159 7.78 -4.39 33.58
CA SER A 159 7.28 -3.85 34.85
C SER A 159 8.37 -3.11 35.63
N TYR A 160 9.58 -3.66 35.67
CA TYR A 160 10.72 -3.03 36.33
C TYR A 160 11.06 -1.67 35.71
N VAL A 161 11.26 -1.63 34.38
CA VAL A 161 11.58 -0.39 33.67
C VAL A 161 10.45 0.64 33.80
N THR A 162 9.19 0.21 33.72
CA THR A 162 8.02 1.09 33.88
C THR A 162 7.96 1.67 35.30
N GLY A 163 8.22 0.86 36.33
CA GLY A 163 8.28 1.30 37.73
C GLY A 163 9.37 2.35 37.94
N GLU A 164 10.59 2.07 37.49
CA GLU A 164 11.73 3.00 37.59
C GLU A 164 11.50 4.32 36.84
N ILE A 165 10.84 4.28 35.68
CA ILE A 165 10.45 5.49 34.94
C ILE A 165 9.38 6.29 35.69
N THR A 166 8.44 5.61 36.33
CA THR A 166 7.35 6.26 37.08
C THR A 166 7.87 6.92 38.36
N GLU A 167 8.80 6.26 39.06
CA GLU A 167 9.44 6.79 40.27
C GLU A 167 10.45 7.91 39.94
N HIS A 168 11.16 7.77 38.82
CA HIS A 168 12.19 8.72 38.37
C HIS A 168 11.88 9.22 36.94
N PRO A 169 10.99 10.23 36.77
CA PRO A 169 10.59 10.75 35.46
C PRO A 169 11.74 11.28 34.60
N ASP A 170 12.89 11.63 35.20
CA ASP A 170 14.10 12.00 34.47
C ASP A 170 14.59 10.90 33.52
N ASN A 171 14.35 9.61 33.84
CA ASN A 171 14.67 8.50 32.95
C ASN A 171 13.92 8.61 31.62
N LEU A 172 12.61 8.89 31.66
CA LEU A 172 11.81 9.11 30.45
C LEU A 172 12.28 10.35 29.68
N ARG A 173 12.57 11.44 30.40
CA ARG A 173 13.09 12.67 29.78
C ARG A 173 14.41 12.45 29.06
N LEU A 174 15.31 11.65 29.63
CA LEU A 174 16.58 11.28 29.00
C LEU A 174 16.36 10.41 27.76
N LEU A 175 15.51 9.39 27.87
CA LEU A 175 15.17 8.49 26.77
C LEU A 175 14.55 9.24 25.59
N LEU A 176 13.57 10.13 25.83
CA LEU A 176 12.95 10.96 24.80
C LEU A 176 13.91 12.01 24.21
N ALA A 177 15.00 12.33 24.90
CA ALA A 177 16.09 13.15 24.38
C ALA A 177 17.17 12.33 23.65
N GLY A 178 16.96 11.02 23.44
CA GLY A 178 17.92 10.11 22.82
C GLY A 178 19.17 9.85 23.67
N ARG A 179 19.11 10.12 24.98
CA ARG A 179 20.22 9.91 25.92
C ARG A 179 19.98 8.67 26.79
N ALA A 180 21.07 8.13 27.34
CA ALA A 180 21.00 7.02 28.27
C ALA A 180 20.22 7.41 29.53
N PRO A 181 19.28 6.58 30.00
CA PRO A 181 18.71 6.73 31.34
C PRO A 181 19.75 6.29 32.39
N GLN A 182 19.35 6.30 33.67
CA GLN A 182 20.17 5.76 34.75
C GLN A 182 20.59 4.31 34.49
N ASP A 183 21.75 3.91 35.02
CA ASP A 183 22.36 2.59 34.78
C ASP A 183 21.44 1.42 35.10
N ALA A 184 20.61 1.53 36.14
CA ALA A 184 19.64 0.51 36.52
C ALA A 184 18.60 0.25 35.41
N VAL A 185 18.09 1.33 34.78
CA VAL A 185 17.15 1.23 33.66
C VAL A 185 17.86 0.83 32.38
N SER A 186 19.01 1.44 32.07
CA SER A 186 19.72 1.19 30.81
C SER A 186 20.20 -0.26 30.70
N ALA A 187 20.69 -0.85 31.81
CA ALA A 187 21.15 -2.23 31.86
C ALA A 187 20.04 -3.26 31.65
N VAL A 188 18.78 -2.92 31.93
CA VAL A 188 17.63 -3.81 31.71
C VAL A 188 16.98 -3.55 30.36
N LEU A 189 16.89 -2.28 29.96
CA LEU A 189 16.16 -1.84 28.77
C LEU A 189 16.79 -2.35 27.48
N PHE A 190 18.11 -2.21 27.33
CA PHE A 190 18.78 -2.64 26.10
C PHE A 190 20.27 -2.91 26.30
N ARG A 191 20.70 -4.13 25.96
CA ARG A 191 22.09 -4.58 26.02
C ARG A 191 22.54 -5.13 24.68
N GLU A 192 23.85 -5.11 24.45
CA GLU A 192 24.45 -5.71 23.25
C GLU A 192 24.16 -7.21 23.13
N SER A 193 24.09 -7.91 24.27
CA SER A 193 23.77 -9.35 24.34
C SER A 193 22.32 -9.68 24.04
N ASP A 194 21.44 -8.68 23.90
CA ASP A 194 20.06 -8.93 23.50
C ASP A 194 19.97 -9.24 22.00
N PHE A 195 20.98 -8.92 21.18
CA PHE A 195 21.01 -9.31 19.77
C PHE A 195 21.15 -10.82 19.63
N MET A 196 20.16 -11.45 18.99
CA MET A 196 20.03 -12.90 18.92
C MET A 196 20.61 -13.44 17.62
N ASP A 197 20.02 -13.02 16.51
CA ASP A 197 20.37 -13.52 15.19
C ASP A 197 20.13 -12.45 14.12
N SER A 198 20.71 -12.71 12.96
CA SER A 198 20.42 -11.94 11.76
C SER A 198 20.51 -12.81 10.53
N TRP A 199 19.66 -12.50 9.57
CA TRP A 199 19.57 -13.17 8.30
C TRP A 199 19.64 -12.15 7.17
N CYS A 200 20.26 -12.54 6.06
CA CYS A 200 20.28 -11.73 4.85
C CYS A 200 20.39 -12.63 3.62
N THR A 201 19.64 -12.34 2.57
CA THR A 201 19.65 -13.12 1.31
C THR A 201 20.89 -12.87 0.44
N CYS A 202 21.83 -12.03 0.87
CA CYS A 202 23.00 -11.71 0.06
C CYS A 202 24.03 -12.85 0.03
N PRO A 203 24.86 -12.94 -1.03
CA PRO A 203 25.88 -13.99 -1.17
C PRO A 203 27.09 -13.82 -0.22
N ASP A 204 27.05 -12.85 0.71
CA ASP A 204 28.10 -12.68 1.72
C ASP A 204 27.85 -13.62 2.90
N HIS A 205 28.66 -14.68 2.99
CA HIS A 205 28.59 -15.70 4.05
C HIS A 205 29.21 -15.26 5.39
N GLY A 206 29.56 -13.97 5.54
CA GLY A 206 30.00 -13.43 6.83
C GLY A 206 28.91 -13.49 7.90
N VAL A 207 29.32 -13.59 9.16
CA VAL A 207 28.41 -13.52 10.32
C VAL A 207 27.58 -12.23 10.27
N VAL A 208 28.17 -11.13 9.79
CA VAL A 208 27.49 -9.87 9.56
C VAL A 208 27.96 -9.29 8.24
N CYS A 209 27.06 -9.17 7.27
CA CYS A 209 27.36 -8.58 5.96
C CYS A 209 27.20 -7.05 5.97
N LYS A 210 27.68 -6.38 4.91
CA LYS A 210 27.51 -4.93 4.73
C LYS A 210 26.05 -4.46 4.76
N HIS A 211 25.09 -5.27 4.29
CA HIS A 211 23.67 -4.91 4.29
C HIS A 211 23.11 -4.86 5.71
N ARG A 212 23.53 -5.78 6.57
CA ARG A 212 23.17 -5.78 7.99
C ARG A 212 23.68 -4.52 8.68
N ILE A 213 24.93 -4.14 8.43
CA ILE A 213 25.49 -2.88 8.94
C ILE A 213 24.70 -1.66 8.43
N ALA A 214 24.32 -1.64 7.15
CA ALA A 214 23.53 -0.55 6.59
C ALA A 214 22.15 -0.43 7.28
N VAL A 215 21.49 -1.56 7.54
CA VAL A 215 20.21 -1.60 8.27
C VAL A 215 20.37 -1.17 9.72
N ALA A 216 21.47 -1.54 10.39
CA ALA A 216 21.75 -1.09 11.76
C ALA A 216 21.90 0.44 11.85
N HIS A 217 22.59 1.06 10.89
CA HIS A 217 22.66 2.53 10.81
C HIS A 217 21.29 3.17 10.56
N GLU A 218 20.50 2.62 9.62
CA GLU A 218 19.17 3.13 9.33
C GLU A 218 18.24 3.02 10.55
N LEU A 219 18.27 1.88 11.25
CA LEU A 219 17.52 1.66 12.48
C LEU A 219 17.93 2.65 13.57
N GLY A 220 19.22 2.87 13.76
CA GLY A 220 19.74 3.84 14.72
C GLY A 220 19.25 5.26 14.44
N VAL A 221 19.15 5.66 13.17
CA VAL A 221 18.57 6.95 12.80
C VAL A 221 17.06 7.00 13.04
N CYS A 222 16.32 5.91 12.80
CA CYS A 222 14.91 5.85 13.19
C CYS A 222 14.73 6.11 14.69
N PHE A 223 15.51 5.44 15.54
CA PHE A 223 15.43 5.61 17.00
C PHE A 223 15.93 6.97 17.50
N THR A 224 16.92 7.56 16.84
CA THR A 224 17.38 8.92 17.18
C THR A 224 16.33 9.96 16.81
N ARG A 225 15.62 9.76 15.69
CA ARG A 225 14.57 10.65 15.20
C ARG A 225 13.30 10.54 16.03
N ASP A 226 12.92 9.32 16.40
CA ASP A 226 11.74 9.03 17.19
C ASP A 226 12.09 8.04 18.31
N PRO A 227 12.47 8.55 19.49
CA PRO A 227 12.78 7.69 20.63
C PRO A 227 11.55 6.93 21.16
N ALA A 228 10.33 7.34 20.83
CA ALA A 228 9.13 6.57 21.19
C ALA A 228 9.02 5.29 20.35
N GLU A 229 9.42 5.32 19.06
CA GLU A 229 9.55 4.10 18.24
C GLU A 229 10.50 3.08 18.90
N PHE A 230 11.61 3.54 19.52
CA PHE A 230 12.52 2.66 20.25
C PHE A 230 11.85 2.00 21.48
N LEU A 231 11.09 2.77 22.27
CA LEU A 231 10.38 2.23 23.44
C LEU A 231 9.34 1.19 23.03
N SER A 232 8.53 1.49 22.02
CA SER A 232 7.58 0.54 21.42
C SER A 232 8.27 -0.72 20.90
N TRP A 233 9.41 -0.55 20.22
CA TRP A 233 10.24 -1.65 19.73
C TRP A 233 10.79 -2.54 20.87
N ARG A 234 11.02 -1.97 22.06
CA ARG A 234 11.37 -2.73 23.28
C ARG A 234 10.16 -3.32 24.02
N GLY A 235 8.93 -3.02 23.60
CA GLY A 235 7.70 -3.52 24.21
C GLY A 235 7.16 -2.65 25.34
N LEU A 236 7.58 -1.38 25.40
CA LEU A 236 7.02 -0.38 26.30
C LEU A 236 6.01 0.46 25.54
N ASP A 237 4.89 0.80 26.18
CA ASP A 237 3.92 1.75 25.63
C ASP A 237 4.35 3.18 26.01
N PRO A 238 4.83 4.00 25.04
CA PRO A 238 5.31 5.35 25.33
C PRO A 238 4.20 6.26 25.87
N GLU A 239 2.98 6.12 25.36
CA GLU A 239 1.84 6.94 25.78
C GLU A 239 1.45 6.61 27.22
N ALA A 240 1.44 5.33 27.58
CA ALA A 240 1.21 4.90 28.96
C ALA A 240 2.30 5.42 29.91
N LEU A 241 3.57 5.42 29.48
CA LEU A 241 4.67 5.95 30.29
C LEU A 241 4.57 7.48 30.51
N ILE A 242 4.17 8.22 29.47
CA ILE A 242 3.94 9.67 29.56
C ILE A 242 2.75 9.96 30.48
N ALA A 243 1.66 9.20 30.35
CA ALA A 243 0.49 9.33 31.21
C ALA A 243 0.82 9.01 32.68
N ALA A 244 1.57 7.94 32.94
CA ALA A 244 1.96 7.54 34.30
C ALA A 244 2.84 8.60 35.00
N THR A 245 3.81 9.16 34.28
CA THR A 245 4.73 10.19 34.83
C THR A 245 4.03 11.52 35.07
N THR A 246 3.08 11.91 34.21
CA THR A 246 2.27 13.14 34.40
C THR A 246 1.23 13.00 35.51
N ALA A 247 0.62 11.83 35.67
CA ALA A 247 -0.29 11.52 36.78
C ALA A 247 0.44 11.48 38.13
N GLY A 248 1.64 10.89 38.18
CA GLY A 248 2.48 10.87 39.39
C GLY A 248 2.94 12.27 39.82
N ALA A 249 3.23 13.16 38.86
CA ALA A 249 3.55 14.56 39.14
C ALA A 249 2.34 15.39 39.61
N SER A 250 1.13 14.96 39.25
CA SER A 250 -0.13 15.62 39.61
C SER A 250 -0.85 14.96 40.79
N GLY A 251 -0.24 13.93 41.39
CA GLY A 251 -0.87 12.99 42.33
C GLY A 251 -0.72 13.31 43.81
N GLY A 252 -0.63 14.59 44.18
CA GLY A 252 -1.31 15.04 45.38
C GLY A 252 -2.81 15.03 45.08
N ASP A 253 -3.52 14.05 45.65
CA ASP A 253 -4.98 13.88 45.68
C ASP A 253 -5.68 13.27 44.44
N GLY A 254 -6.00 11.98 44.56
CA GLY A 254 -7.39 11.51 44.51
C GLY A 254 -8.13 11.47 43.17
N ALA A 255 -8.09 10.28 42.54
CA ALA A 255 -9.19 9.55 41.91
C ALA A 255 -10.31 10.31 41.15
N ALA A 256 -10.46 10.03 39.85
CA ALA A 256 -11.54 9.17 39.34
C ALA A 256 -11.58 9.19 37.79
N ALA A 257 -11.64 7.99 37.21
CA ALA A 257 -12.07 7.78 35.83
C ALA A 257 -13.50 8.31 35.60
N PRO A 258 -13.88 8.56 34.34
CA PRO A 258 -15.00 7.75 33.87
C PRO A 258 -14.80 7.15 32.47
N VAL A 259 -15.16 5.87 32.42
CA VAL A 259 -15.59 5.13 31.23
C VAL A 259 -16.92 5.68 30.69
N GLY A 260 -17.09 5.57 29.37
CA GLY A 260 -18.08 6.31 28.60
C GLY A 260 -19.55 5.86 28.71
N ALA A 261 -20.38 6.58 27.97
CA ALA A 261 -21.70 6.13 27.54
C ALA A 261 -22.05 6.77 26.19
N SER A 262 -22.27 5.92 25.19
CA SER A 262 -23.03 6.24 23.99
C SER A 262 -24.45 6.66 24.35
N GLY A 263 -24.97 7.69 23.67
CA GLY A 263 -26.38 8.06 23.67
C GLY A 263 -26.78 8.52 22.27
N VAL A 264 -27.67 7.75 21.65
CA VAL A 264 -28.26 8.01 20.33
C VAL A 264 -29.56 8.82 20.48
N GLY A 265 -29.95 9.50 19.39
CA GLY A 265 -31.28 10.10 19.19
C GLY A 265 -31.31 11.61 19.46
N GLY A 266 -31.81 12.49 18.60
CA GLY A 266 -32.57 12.35 17.36
C GLY A 266 -33.60 13.49 17.30
N ALA A 267 -33.52 14.32 16.25
CA ALA A 267 -34.51 15.28 15.71
C ALA A 267 -35.11 16.36 16.68
N ASP A 268 -35.41 17.60 16.29
CA ASP A 268 -36.13 18.08 15.12
C ASP A 268 -35.79 19.54 14.72
N ALA A 269 -35.89 19.78 13.40
CA ALA A 269 -36.43 20.92 12.65
C ALA A 269 -36.26 22.40 13.13
N ALA A 270 -35.82 23.28 12.21
CA ALA A 270 -36.71 24.19 11.47
C ALA A 270 -35.96 25.25 10.60
N GLY A 271 -36.52 25.53 9.40
CA GLY A 271 -36.40 26.77 8.61
C GLY A 271 -35.14 26.88 7.75
N GLY A 272 -35.18 26.80 6.41
CA GLY A 272 -35.92 27.66 5.47
C GLY A 272 -35.05 28.89 5.13
N ALA A 273 -34.83 29.36 3.90
CA ALA A 273 -35.25 29.05 2.54
C ALA A 273 -34.39 29.96 1.62
N GLY A 274 -34.25 29.63 0.32
CA GLY A 274 -34.18 30.67 -0.73
C GLY A 274 -33.03 30.63 -1.74
N GLY A 275 -33.38 30.25 -2.98
CA GLY A 275 -32.78 30.70 -4.24
C GLY A 275 -31.59 29.87 -4.75
N ASP A 276 -31.46 29.48 -6.01
CA ASP A 276 -32.22 29.73 -7.24
C ASP A 276 -31.86 28.56 -8.17
N ALA A 277 -32.82 27.70 -8.49
CA ALA A 277 -32.58 26.50 -9.27
C ALA A 277 -32.79 26.82 -10.75
N THR A 278 -31.69 26.91 -11.49
CA THR A 278 -31.67 26.91 -12.95
C THR A 278 -32.45 25.69 -13.46
N VAL A 279 -33.62 25.95 -14.05
CA VAL A 279 -34.45 24.92 -14.69
C VAL A 279 -33.70 24.40 -15.92
N VAL A 280 -33.02 23.27 -15.75
CA VAL A 280 -32.51 22.46 -16.87
C VAL A 280 -33.71 21.72 -17.46
N PRO A 281 -33.98 21.78 -18.77
CA PRO A 281 -35.12 21.12 -19.37
C PRO A 281 -35.02 19.61 -19.15
N ASP A 282 -36.05 19.08 -18.49
CA ASP A 282 -36.18 17.72 -18.02
C ASP A 282 -36.40 16.73 -19.16
N HIS A 283 -35.65 15.62 -19.10
CA HIS A 283 -35.67 14.39 -19.90
C HIS A 283 -35.90 14.45 -21.44
N ARG A 284 -34.87 14.02 -22.21
CA ARG A 284 -34.94 13.84 -23.67
C ARG A 284 -35.33 12.44 -24.18
N TYR A 285 -35.52 11.46 -23.30
CA TYR A 285 -36.01 10.13 -23.69
C TYR A 285 -36.76 9.51 -22.51
N THR A 286 -37.85 8.83 -22.82
CA THR A 286 -38.53 7.97 -21.84
C THR A 286 -37.67 6.75 -21.51
N PRO A 287 -37.79 6.14 -20.32
CA PRO A 287 -37.05 4.94 -19.97
C PRO A 287 -37.23 3.81 -20.98
N THR A 288 -38.42 3.67 -21.57
CA THR A 288 -38.73 2.71 -22.63
C THR A 288 -38.04 3.02 -23.96
N GLU A 289 -37.83 4.29 -24.30
CA GLU A 289 -37.08 4.68 -25.50
C GLU A 289 -35.57 4.48 -25.33
N PHE A 290 -35.06 4.67 -24.11
CA PHE A 290 -33.63 4.52 -23.83
C PHE A 290 -33.21 3.07 -23.62
N TRP A 291 -33.97 2.30 -22.84
CA TRP A 291 -33.66 0.90 -22.50
C TRP A 291 -34.27 -0.11 -23.48
N GLY A 292 -35.23 0.30 -24.31
CA GLY A 292 -36.02 -0.63 -25.11
C GLY A 292 -36.98 -1.44 -24.25
N ASP A 293 -37.44 -2.56 -24.80
CA ASP A 293 -38.29 -3.52 -24.09
C ASP A 293 -37.46 -4.24 -23.01
N PRO A 294 -37.79 -4.06 -21.71
CA PRO A 294 -37.10 -4.74 -20.61
C PRO A 294 -37.18 -6.26 -20.70
N ASP A 295 -38.13 -6.80 -21.47
CA ASP A 295 -38.29 -8.24 -21.67
C ASP A 295 -37.30 -8.81 -22.70
N ARG A 296 -36.48 -7.96 -23.33
CA ARG A 296 -35.45 -8.34 -24.32
C ARG A 296 -34.01 -8.13 -23.83
N ILE A 297 -33.74 -8.40 -22.56
CA ILE A 297 -32.37 -8.39 -22.04
C ILE A 297 -31.58 -9.55 -22.67
N PRO A 298 -30.40 -9.30 -23.27
CA PRO A 298 -29.54 -10.37 -23.74
C PRO A 298 -29.17 -11.28 -22.55
N GLN A 299 -29.49 -12.57 -22.65
CA GLN A 299 -28.98 -13.55 -21.70
C GLN A 299 -27.50 -13.74 -21.98
N TRP A 300 -26.67 -13.32 -21.03
CA TRP A 300 -25.26 -13.66 -21.02
C TRP A 300 -25.14 -15.03 -20.38
N ASP A 301 -24.31 -15.90 -20.98
CA ASP A 301 -23.90 -17.10 -20.28
C ASP A 301 -23.26 -16.70 -18.94
N PRO A 302 -23.56 -17.41 -17.84
CA PRO A 302 -22.92 -17.14 -16.57
C PRO A 302 -21.41 -17.19 -16.75
N LEU A 303 -20.73 -16.09 -16.42
CA LEU A 303 -19.27 -16.05 -16.39
C LEU A 303 -18.81 -17.12 -15.41
N VAL A 304 -17.97 -18.03 -15.86
CA VAL A 304 -17.38 -19.04 -14.99
C VAL A 304 -16.41 -18.32 -14.05
N PRO A 305 -16.60 -18.40 -12.72
CA PRO A 305 -15.67 -17.80 -11.77
C PRO A 305 -14.35 -18.58 -11.80
N GLU A 306 -13.34 -18.00 -12.44
CA GLU A 306 -11.97 -18.52 -12.39
C GLU A 306 -11.21 -17.92 -11.19
N PRO A 307 -10.35 -18.72 -10.51
CA PRO A 307 -9.57 -18.23 -9.37
C PRO A 307 -8.63 -17.11 -9.79
N GLY A 308 -8.98 -15.88 -9.41
CA GLY A 308 -8.23 -14.67 -9.78
C GLY A 308 -6.84 -14.57 -9.14
N LEU A 309 -6.61 -15.24 -8.00
CA LEU A 309 -5.30 -15.31 -7.35
C LEU A 309 -4.33 -16.27 -8.06
N GLU A 310 -4.82 -17.35 -8.66
CA GLU A 310 -4.00 -18.39 -9.31
C GLU A 310 -3.85 -18.20 -10.82
N LEU A 311 -4.83 -17.60 -11.49
CA LEU A 311 -4.82 -17.41 -12.95
C LEU A 311 -4.67 -15.95 -13.38
N GLY A 312 -4.62 -15.03 -12.40
CA GLY A 312 -4.36 -13.61 -12.62
C GLY A 312 -2.90 -13.27 -12.95
N ASP A 313 -2.61 -11.98 -13.16
CA ASP A 313 -1.23 -11.51 -13.33
C ASP A 313 -0.46 -11.62 -12.01
N HIS A 314 0.29 -12.71 -11.85
CA HIS A 314 1.12 -12.98 -10.68
C HIS A 314 2.16 -11.89 -10.44
N SER A 315 2.67 -11.22 -11.47
CA SER A 315 3.68 -10.17 -11.28
C SER A 315 3.07 -8.94 -10.62
N ALA A 316 1.88 -8.54 -11.07
CA ALA A 316 1.14 -7.43 -10.46
C ALA A 316 0.70 -7.78 -9.04
N ARG A 317 0.21 -9.01 -8.81
CA ARG A 317 -0.15 -9.53 -7.48
C ARG A 317 1.05 -9.52 -6.53
N ASP A 318 2.16 -10.13 -6.93
CA ASP A 318 3.34 -10.25 -6.08
C ASP A 318 3.95 -8.87 -5.80
N THR A 319 3.88 -7.93 -6.75
CA THR A 319 4.28 -6.53 -6.52
C THR A 319 3.39 -5.86 -5.47
N ALA A 320 2.07 -6.05 -5.55
CA ALA A 320 1.13 -5.49 -4.59
C ALA A 320 1.31 -6.12 -3.19
N VAL A 321 1.47 -7.44 -3.10
CA VAL A 321 1.69 -8.14 -1.84
C VAL A 321 3.04 -7.74 -1.22
N ARG A 322 4.12 -7.62 -2.01
CA ARG A 322 5.42 -7.14 -1.53
C ARG A 322 5.39 -5.72 -0.95
N ALA A 323 4.42 -4.90 -1.32
CA ALA A 323 4.26 -3.57 -0.74
C ALA A 323 3.78 -3.62 0.72
N VAL A 324 3.16 -4.74 1.13
CA VAL A 324 2.58 -4.93 2.47
C VAL A 324 3.25 -6.06 3.26
N SER A 325 3.98 -6.96 2.60
CA SER A 325 4.68 -8.08 3.23
C SER A 325 6.17 -7.79 3.46
N TRP A 326 6.71 -8.26 4.58
CA TRP A 326 8.09 -7.94 4.99
C TRP A 326 9.12 -9.05 4.76
N ASN A 327 8.67 -10.28 4.55
CA ASN A 327 9.49 -11.44 4.22
C ASN A 327 8.67 -12.47 3.43
N THR A 328 9.32 -13.53 2.94
CA THR A 328 8.63 -14.56 2.14
C THR A 328 7.54 -15.31 2.91
N VAL A 329 7.71 -15.58 4.20
CA VAL A 329 6.70 -16.27 5.01
C VAL A 329 5.45 -15.40 5.19
N ASP A 330 5.67 -14.12 5.44
CA ASP A 330 4.61 -13.11 5.55
C ASP A 330 3.89 -12.93 4.21
N GLN A 331 4.63 -12.92 3.09
CA GLN A 331 4.05 -12.92 1.75
C GLN A 331 3.13 -14.13 1.53
N LEU A 332 3.53 -15.33 1.97
CA LEU A 332 2.71 -16.54 1.87
C LEU A 332 1.45 -16.45 2.76
N ASN A 333 1.58 -15.93 3.99
CA ASN A 333 0.44 -15.74 4.88
C ASN A 333 -0.58 -14.73 4.32
N VAL A 334 -0.10 -13.62 3.77
CA VAL A 334 -0.97 -12.61 3.13
C VAL A 334 -1.68 -13.22 1.92
N LEU A 335 -0.98 -14.00 1.09
CA LEU A 335 -1.60 -14.69 -0.05
C LEU A 335 -2.68 -15.69 0.40
N SER A 336 -2.40 -16.48 1.44
CA SER A 336 -3.38 -17.42 2.03
C SER A 336 -4.61 -16.69 2.58
N GLN A 337 -4.44 -15.59 3.32
CA GLN A 337 -5.58 -14.83 3.84
C GLN A 337 -6.41 -14.18 2.73
N LEU A 338 -5.78 -13.76 1.63
CA LEU A 338 -6.48 -13.22 0.46
C LEU A 338 -7.28 -14.30 -0.27
N GLU A 339 -6.76 -15.53 -0.32
CA GLU A 339 -7.46 -16.71 -0.83
C GLU A 339 -8.67 -17.05 0.04
N ASP A 340 -8.49 -17.14 1.37
CA ASP A 340 -9.60 -17.36 2.32
C ASP A 340 -10.69 -16.28 2.16
N CYS A 341 -10.31 -15.01 2.05
CA CYS A 341 -11.26 -13.92 1.81
C CYS A 341 -12.01 -14.09 0.48
N TYR A 342 -11.32 -14.50 -0.58
CA TYR A 342 -11.91 -14.73 -1.89
C TYR A 342 -12.92 -15.87 -1.85
N ASP A 343 -12.60 -16.98 -1.18
CA ASP A 343 -13.48 -18.14 -1.07
C ASP A 343 -14.74 -17.81 -0.24
N ILE A 344 -14.59 -17.05 0.85
CA ILE A 344 -15.72 -16.51 1.62
C ILE A 344 -16.63 -15.64 0.74
N PHE A 345 -16.08 -14.74 -0.06
CA PHE A 345 -16.87 -13.84 -0.91
C PHE A 345 -17.51 -14.54 -2.11
N THR A 346 -16.91 -15.61 -2.61
CA THR A 346 -17.43 -16.37 -3.75
C THR A 346 -18.30 -17.55 -3.34
N GLY A 347 -18.41 -17.84 -2.04
CA GLY A 347 -19.29 -18.88 -1.51
C GLY A 347 -18.79 -20.30 -1.77
N ARG A 348 -17.50 -20.48 -2.06
CA ARG A 348 -16.89 -21.79 -2.31
C ARG A 348 -16.90 -22.70 -1.07
N ASP A 349 -17.08 -22.13 0.12
CA ASP A 349 -17.21 -22.86 1.40
C ASP A 349 -18.63 -23.35 1.71
N SER A 350 -19.59 -23.27 0.79
CA SER A 350 -20.97 -23.73 1.04
C SER A 350 -21.19 -25.25 0.97
N ASP A 351 -20.15 -26.05 0.68
CA ASP A 351 -20.17 -27.51 0.90
C ASP A 351 -19.75 -27.85 2.35
N GLY A 352 -20.64 -27.54 3.28
CA GLY A 352 -20.55 -28.06 4.65
C GLY A 352 -20.66 -29.59 4.68
N PRO A 353 -19.99 -30.27 5.61
CA PRO A 353 -20.05 -31.72 5.71
C PRO A 353 -21.51 -32.15 5.94
N THR A 354 -21.99 -33.05 5.08
CA THR A 354 -23.26 -33.75 5.26
C THR A 354 -23.30 -34.34 6.66
N VAL A 355 -24.25 -33.86 7.48
CA VAL A 355 -24.66 -34.49 8.73
C VAL A 355 -24.95 -35.97 8.44
N SER A 356 -24.01 -36.83 8.80
CA SER A 356 -24.22 -38.27 8.77
C SER A 356 -25.06 -38.65 9.98
N ASP A 357 -26.30 -38.98 9.62
CA ASP A 357 -27.33 -39.70 10.36
C ASP A 357 -26.80 -40.67 11.43
N GLY A 358 -27.48 -40.64 12.57
CA GLY A 358 -27.15 -41.40 13.75
C GLY A 358 -27.29 -42.90 13.55
N ARG A 359 -26.29 -43.65 14.03
CA ARG A 359 -26.50 -45.00 14.56
C ARG A 359 -25.73 -45.18 15.85
N ASP A 360 -26.49 -45.03 16.93
CA ASP A 360 -26.57 -45.96 18.04
C ASP A 360 -25.62 -47.17 17.96
N ARG A 361 -24.69 -47.24 18.92
CA ARG A 361 -24.25 -48.48 19.55
C ARG A 361 -23.62 -48.18 20.90
N SER A 362 -24.47 -48.36 21.90
CA SER A 362 -24.18 -48.72 23.28
C SER A 362 -23.03 -49.73 23.46
N ASP A 363 -22.46 -49.67 24.67
CA ASP A 363 -21.65 -50.67 25.36
C ASP A 363 -20.17 -50.80 24.97
N ARG A 364 -19.27 -50.32 25.85
CA ARG A 364 -18.68 -51.17 26.90
C ARG A 364 -17.73 -50.38 27.81
N HIS A 365 -17.99 -50.49 29.11
CA HIS A 365 -17.00 -50.43 30.17
C HIS A 365 -15.91 -51.50 29.94
N ASP A 366 -14.65 -51.10 30.07
CA ASP A 366 -13.76 -51.53 31.16
C ASP A 366 -12.56 -50.57 31.28
#